data_AF-A0A7K7RP63-F1
#
_entry.id   AF-A0A7K7RP63-F1
#
_cell.length_a   1.000
_cell.length_b   1.000
_cell.length_c   1.000
_cell.angle_alpha   90.00
_cell.angle_beta   90.00
_cell.angle_gamma   90.00
#
_symmetry.space_group_name_H-M   'P 1'
#
loop_
_entity.id
_entity.type
_entity.pdbx_description
1 polymer ?
#
loop_
_entity_poly.entity_id
_entity_poly.type
_entity_poly.pdbx_seq_one_letter_code
_entity_poly.pdbx_strand_id
1 'polypeptide(L)'
;AICGGDVKKDNGHIQSPNYPDDYRPSKVCVWKITVSEGYHVGLTFQSFEIERHDSCAYDYLEIRDGSSDSSSLIGRYCGYDKPDDIKSTSNKLWMKFVSDGSINKAGFAVNFFKDKDECSKNNGGCQHECLNSFGSYECQCRSGFVLHDNKHDCKEAGCDHKVTSVSGTITSPNWPDKYPSKKECTWAISTTPGHRIKLVGAPALGRFCGAKEPEPIVSSGNKMFLKFVSDNSIQKKGFEATHSTVCGGQVRAEVKTKDLYSHAQFGDNNYPGGSDCEWVIMAEEGFGVELIFQTFEIEEEADCGYDYMELFDGYDGTAPRLGRFCGSG
;
A
#
# COMPACT_ATOMS: atom_id res chain seq x y z
N ALA A 1 -33.78 -30.88 -4.49
CA ALA A 1 -34.18 -29.96 -3.40
C ALA A 1 -34.85 -28.74 -4.02
N ILE A 2 -35.93 -28.26 -3.41
CA ILE A 2 -36.50 -26.93 -3.66
C ILE A 2 -35.59 -25.93 -2.92
N CYS A 3 -35.27 -24.79 -3.51
CA CYS A 3 -34.38 -23.77 -2.96
C CYS A 3 -34.91 -22.37 -3.26
N GLY A 4 -34.43 -21.37 -2.53
CA GLY A 4 -34.92 -19.99 -2.65
C GLY A 4 -36.11 -19.68 -1.74
N GLY A 5 -36.69 -18.49 -1.94
CA GLY A 5 -37.86 -17.99 -1.22
C GLY A 5 -37.66 -16.58 -0.64
N ASP A 6 -38.73 -16.05 -0.05
CA ASP A 6 -38.70 -14.80 0.71
C ASP A 6 -38.12 -15.04 2.12
N VAL A 7 -37.09 -14.28 2.47
CA VAL A 7 -36.38 -14.36 3.75
C VAL A 7 -36.59 -13.05 4.51
N LYS A 8 -37.58 -13.02 5.39
CA LYS A 8 -37.91 -11.84 6.22
C LYS A 8 -37.37 -12.02 7.63
N LYS A 9 -36.06 -11.83 7.80
CA LYS A 9 -35.35 -11.96 9.08
C LYS A 9 -34.24 -10.93 9.13
N ASP A 10 -33.87 -10.53 10.34
CA ASP A 10 -32.75 -9.60 10.57
C ASP A 10 -31.39 -10.28 10.50
N ASN A 11 -31.33 -11.60 10.55
CA ASN A 11 -30.10 -12.37 10.38
C ASN A 11 -30.43 -13.82 10.03
N GLY A 12 -29.47 -14.51 9.45
CA GLY A 12 -29.59 -15.92 9.14
C GLY A 12 -28.48 -16.42 8.24
N HIS A 13 -28.69 -17.62 7.73
CA HIS A 13 -27.73 -18.35 6.94
C HIS A 13 -28.42 -18.89 5.68
N ILE A 14 -27.74 -18.80 4.54
CA ILE A 14 -28.19 -19.34 3.26
C ILE A 14 -27.07 -20.17 2.68
N GLN A 15 -27.41 -21.35 2.18
CA GLN A 15 -26.47 -22.24 1.51
C GLN A 15 -26.97 -22.59 0.11
N SER A 16 -26.02 -22.89 -0.78
CA SER A 16 -26.34 -23.61 -2.00
C SER A 16 -27.06 -24.93 -1.68
N PRO A 17 -27.95 -25.41 -2.57
CA PRO A 17 -28.62 -26.67 -2.36
C PRO A 17 -27.60 -27.81 -2.23
N ASN A 18 -27.79 -28.69 -1.26
CA ASN A 18 -26.95 -29.87 -0.99
C ASN A 18 -25.63 -29.60 -0.25
N TYR A 19 -25.28 -28.34 0.05
CA TYR A 19 -24.09 -28.00 0.82
C TYR A 19 -24.03 -28.77 2.16
N PRO A 20 -22.87 -29.31 2.60
CA PRO A 20 -21.53 -29.10 2.02
C PRO A 20 -21.19 -30.00 0.82
N ASP A 21 -22.09 -30.91 0.41
CA ASP A 21 -21.89 -31.73 -0.79
C ASP A 21 -22.14 -30.92 -2.07
N ASP A 22 -21.66 -31.45 -3.19
CA ASP A 22 -21.79 -30.77 -4.48
C ASP A 22 -23.25 -30.44 -4.83
N TYR A 23 -23.48 -29.22 -5.32
CA TYR A 23 -24.80 -28.80 -5.78
C TYR A 23 -25.24 -29.64 -7.00
N ARG A 24 -26.55 -29.76 -7.21
CA ARG A 24 -27.06 -30.49 -8.39
C ARG A 24 -27.02 -29.61 -9.65
N PRO A 25 -26.88 -30.21 -10.85
CA PRO A 25 -26.97 -29.47 -12.10
C PRO A 25 -28.39 -28.93 -12.34
N SER A 26 -28.48 -27.92 -13.21
CA SER A 26 -29.72 -27.32 -13.71
C SER A 26 -30.62 -26.80 -12.59
N LYS A 27 -30.03 -26.06 -11.65
CA LYS A 27 -30.74 -25.42 -10.54
C LYS A 27 -30.85 -23.93 -10.76
N VAL A 28 -31.99 -23.38 -10.38
CA VAL A 28 -32.21 -21.94 -10.28
C VAL A 28 -32.84 -21.69 -8.91
N CYS A 29 -32.11 -21.01 -8.04
CA CYS A 29 -32.54 -20.67 -6.70
C CYS A 29 -32.58 -19.15 -6.57
N VAL A 30 -33.66 -18.58 -6.05
CA VAL A 30 -33.79 -17.13 -5.87
C VAL A 30 -34.19 -16.83 -4.44
N TRP A 31 -33.38 -16.06 -3.73
CA TRP A 31 -33.65 -15.57 -2.39
C TRP A 31 -33.93 -14.07 -2.40
N LYS A 32 -35.01 -13.67 -1.72
CA LYS A 32 -35.38 -12.27 -1.52
C LYS A 32 -35.24 -11.95 -0.04
N ILE A 33 -34.12 -11.34 0.33
CA ILE A 33 -33.79 -11.05 1.72
C ILE A 33 -34.39 -9.69 2.06
N THR A 34 -35.11 -9.60 3.17
CA THR A 34 -35.66 -8.35 3.71
C THR A 34 -35.39 -8.30 5.20
N VAL A 35 -34.62 -7.30 5.61
CA VAL A 35 -34.38 -6.96 7.02
C VAL A 35 -35.32 -5.82 7.45
N SER A 36 -35.31 -5.49 8.74
CA SER A 36 -36.07 -4.36 9.30
C SER A 36 -35.85 -3.04 8.54
N GLU A 37 -36.88 -2.20 8.44
CA GLU A 37 -36.79 -0.89 7.79
C GLU A 37 -35.75 0.01 8.48
N GLY A 38 -35.05 0.82 7.68
CA GLY A 38 -33.96 1.69 8.16
C GLY A 38 -32.62 0.99 8.37
N TYR A 39 -32.51 -0.29 8.01
CA TYR A 39 -31.26 -1.06 8.00
C TYR A 39 -30.92 -1.51 6.58
N HIS A 40 -29.70 -2.01 6.42
CA HIS A 40 -29.15 -2.59 5.21
C HIS A 40 -28.95 -4.11 5.39
N VAL A 41 -28.89 -4.85 4.28
CA VAL A 41 -28.54 -6.27 4.29
C VAL A 41 -27.03 -6.39 4.08
N GLY A 42 -26.33 -6.92 5.08
CA GLY A 42 -24.93 -7.34 4.97
C GLY A 42 -24.83 -8.84 4.67
N LEU A 43 -23.90 -9.23 3.81
CA LEU A 43 -23.57 -10.62 3.46
C LEU A 43 -22.10 -10.91 3.74
N THR A 44 -21.84 -11.99 4.47
CA THR A 44 -20.48 -12.52 4.70
C THR A 44 -20.43 -13.97 4.26
N PHE A 45 -19.57 -14.25 3.28
CA PHE A 45 -19.35 -15.62 2.81
C PHE A 45 -18.49 -16.40 3.80
N GLN A 46 -18.89 -17.64 4.09
CA GLN A 46 -18.13 -18.61 4.87
C GLN A 46 -17.35 -19.57 3.96
N SER A 47 -17.93 -19.90 2.80
CA SER A 47 -17.32 -20.73 1.76
C SER A 47 -17.90 -20.35 0.40
N PHE A 48 -17.10 -20.55 -0.66
CA PHE A 48 -17.48 -20.22 -2.02
C PHE A 48 -16.69 -21.07 -3.02
N GLU A 49 -17.36 -22.03 -3.65
CA GLU A 49 -16.83 -22.91 -4.69
C GLU A 49 -17.93 -23.14 -5.73
N ILE A 50 -17.85 -22.40 -6.83
CA ILE A 50 -18.75 -22.51 -7.99
C ILE A 50 -17.87 -22.76 -9.22
N GLU A 51 -18.38 -23.48 -10.23
CA GLU A 51 -17.63 -23.71 -11.47
C GLU A 51 -16.98 -22.42 -12.01
N ARG A 52 -15.67 -22.48 -12.26
CA ARG A 52 -14.90 -21.31 -12.70
C ARG A 52 -15.09 -21.06 -14.19
N HIS A 53 -15.41 -19.83 -14.55
CA HIS A 53 -15.42 -19.34 -15.93
C HIS A 53 -15.11 -17.84 -15.96
N ASP A 54 -14.39 -17.36 -16.97
CA ASP A 54 -13.91 -15.96 -17.03
C ASP A 54 -15.03 -14.91 -16.95
N SER A 55 -16.21 -15.24 -17.48
CA SER A 55 -17.40 -14.39 -17.43
C SER A 55 -18.55 -14.94 -16.56
N CYS A 56 -18.32 -16.02 -15.81
CA CYS A 56 -19.36 -16.72 -15.04
C CYS A 56 -20.62 -17.03 -15.89
N ALA A 57 -20.39 -17.61 -17.07
CA ALA A 57 -21.44 -17.91 -18.05
C ALA A 57 -22.13 -19.25 -17.80
N TYR A 58 -21.43 -20.19 -17.13
CA TYR A 58 -21.95 -21.48 -16.72
C TYR A 58 -22.65 -21.32 -15.37
N ASP A 59 -22.02 -21.75 -14.28
CA ASP A 59 -22.56 -21.59 -12.94
C ASP A 59 -22.22 -20.23 -12.34
N TYR A 60 -23.16 -19.65 -11.60
CA TYR A 60 -22.93 -18.35 -10.95
C TYR A 60 -23.87 -18.05 -9.78
N LEU A 61 -23.38 -17.21 -8.89
CA LEU A 61 -24.17 -16.48 -7.91
C LEU A 61 -24.29 -15.01 -8.35
N GLU A 62 -25.51 -14.54 -8.54
CA GLU A 62 -25.82 -13.16 -8.91
C GLU A 62 -26.47 -12.44 -7.73
N ILE A 63 -25.97 -11.25 -7.39
CA ILE A 63 -26.43 -10.46 -6.26
C ILE A 63 -26.82 -9.06 -6.74
N ARG A 64 -28.00 -8.60 -6.31
CA ARG A 64 -28.58 -7.32 -6.73
C ARG A 64 -29.08 -6.51 -5.53
N ASP A 65 -28.87 -5.20 -5.64
CA ASP A 65 -29.23 -4.22 -4.61
C ASP A 65 -30.69 -3.80 -4.75
N GLY A 66 -31.59 -4.54 -4.08
CA GLY A 66 -33.03 -4.32 -4.15
C GLY A 66 -33.82 -5.60 -3.96
N SER A 67 -34.98 -5.69 -4.59
CA SER A 67 -35.96 -6.77 -4.32
C SER A 67 -36.31 -7.64 -5.52
N SER A 68 -35.68 -7.40 -6.67
CA SER A 68 -36.00 -8.04 -7.95
C SER A 68 -34.76 -8.27 -8.82
N ASP A 69 -34.94 -9.04 -9.88
CA ASP A 69 -33.97 -9.27 -10.96
C ASP A 69 -33.69 -8.01 -11.80
N SER A 70 -34.59 -7.01 -11.76
CA SER A 70 -34.37 -5.69 -12.37
C SER A 70 -33.60 -4.70 -11.49
N SER A 71 -33.28 -5.07 -10.24
CA SER A 71 -32.55 -4.21 -9.31
C SER A 71 -31.07 -4.07 -9.74
N SER A 72 -30.40 -3.01 -9.28
CA SER A 72 -29.00 -2.71 -9.63
C SER A 72 -28.09 -3.92 -9.36
N LEU A 73 -27.26 -4.29 -10.34
CA LEU A 73 -26.34 -5.42 -10.18
C LEU A 73 -25.20 -5.03 -9.24
N ILE A 74 -25.03 -5.78 -8.15
CA ILE A 74 -23.83 -5.66 -7.30
C ILE A 74 -22.71 -6.48 -7.95
N GLY A 75 -23.00 -7.72 -8.32
CA GLY A 75 -22.03 -8.56 -8.99
C GLY A 75 -22.55 -9.93 -9.38
N ARG A 76 -21.78 -10.60 -10.24
CA ARG A 76 -21.92 -12.00 -10.59
C ARG A 76 -20.62 -12.71 -10.27
N TYR A 77 -20.71 -13.80 -9.52
CA TYR A 77 -19.57 -14.46 -8.90
C TYR A 77 -19.55 -15.95 -9.27
N CYS A 78 -18.36 -16.48 -9.51
CA CYS A 78 -18.07 -17.89 -9.76
C CYS A 78 -16.58 -18.16 -9.47
N GLY A 79 -16.16 -19.43 -9.47
CA GLY A 79 -14.81 -19.83 -9.08
C GLY A 79 -14.69 -20.13 -7.58
N TYR A 80 -13.46 -20.00 -7.07
CA TYR A 80 -13.08 -20.45 -5.72
C TYR A 80 -12.67 -19.29 -4.80
N ASP A 81 -12.50 -18.10 -5.36
CA ASP A 81 -12.18 -16.91 -4.58
C ASP A 81 -13.45 -16.40 -3.91
N LYS A 82 -13.42 -16.32 -2.60
CA LYS A 82 -14.53 -15.84 -1.79
C LYS A 82 -14.80 -14.37 -2.14
N PRO A 83 -16.06 -13.98 -2.43
CA PRO A 83 -16.39 -12.57 -2.57
C PRO A 83 -16.07 -11.80 -1.28
N ASP A 84 -15.69 -10.53 -1.46
CA ASP A 84 -15.66 -9.55 -0.37
C ASP A 84 -17.05 -9.41 0.24
N ASP A 85 -17.10 -8.88 1.45
CA ASP A 85 -18.37 -8.69 2.16
C ASP A 85 -19.24 -7.67 1.43
N ILE A 86 -20.52 -7.99 1.25
CA ILE A 86 -21.44 -7.21 0.42
C ILE A 86 -22.47 -6.51 1.31
N LYS A 87 -22.72 -5.22 1.04
CA LYS A 87 -23.76 -4.42 1.70
C LYS A 87 -24.74 -3.86 0.67
N SER A 88 -26.04 -3.98 0.92
CA SER A 88 -27.08 -3.32 0.12
C SER A 88 -27.25 -1.84 0.49
N THR A 89 -27.84 -1.04 -0.39
CA THR A 89 -28.21 0.37 -0.08
C THR A 89 -29.61 0.50 0.52
N SER A 90 -30.38 -0.59 0.54
CA SER A 90 -31.72 -0.64 1.15
C SER A 90 -31.87 -1.82 2.12
N ASN A 91 -33.02 -1.93 2.77
CA ASN A 91 -33.34 -3.09 3.63
C ASN A 91 -33.67 -4.37 2.85
N LYS A 92 -33.42 -4.40 1.54
CA LYS A 92 -33.74 -5.51 0.64
C LYS A 92 -32.53 -5.88 -0.22
N LEU A 93 -32.32 -7.16 -0.39
CA LEU A 93 -31.29 -7.71 -1.27
C LEU A 93 -31.86 -8.93 -2.01
N TRP A 94 -31.52 -9.04 -3.29
CA TRP A 94 -31.96 -10.13 -4.15
C TRP A 94 -30.75 -10.95 -4.57
N MET A 95 -30.85 -12.27 -4.41
CA MET A 95 -29.75 -13.20 -4.70
C MET A 95 -30.26 -14.37 -5.54
N LYS A 96 -29.53 -14.73 -6.60
CA LYS A 96 -29.88 -15.83 -7.50
C LYS A 96 -28.68 -16.72 -7.79
N PHE A 97 -28.83 -18.01 -7.50
CA PHE A 97 -27.87 -19.03 -7.89
C PHE A 97 -28.39 -19.79 -9.12
N VAL A 98 -27.53 -20.00 -10.11
CA VAL A 98 -27.79 -20.80 -11.31
C VAL A 98 -26.69 -21.83 -11.48
N SER A 99 -27.07 -23.08 -11.76
CA SER A 99 -26.16 -24.12 -12.24
C SER A 99 -26.60 -24.68 -13.59
N ASP A 100 -25.62 -25.04 -14.42
CA ASP A 100 -25.77 -25.58 -15.75
C ASP A 100 -25.86 -27.12 -15.75
N GLY A 101 -25.69 -27.79 -16.89
CA GLY A 101 -25.83 -29.24 -17.01
C GLY A 101 -24.65 -30.07 -16.50
N SER A 102 -23.53 -29.45 -16.14
CA SER A 102 -22.25 -30.12 -15.87
C SER A 102 -21.49 -29.49 -14.69
N ILE A 103 -20.30 -30.02 -14.40
CA ILE A 103 -19.30 -29.56 -13.42
C ILE A 103 -19.89 -28.92 -12.15
N ASN A 104 -20.19 -29.76 -11.16
CA ASN A 104 -20.69 -29.29 -9.88
C ASN A 104 -19.56 -29.14 -8.85
N LYS A 105 -19.80 -28.31 -7.83
CA LYS A 105 -18.88 -28.02 -6.72
C LYS A 105 -19.67 -27.93 -5.42
N ALA A 106 -18.98 -27.81 -4.28
CA ALA A 106 -19.61 -27.72 -2.97
C ALA A 106 -20.62 -26.55 -2.88
N GLY A 107 -20.39 -25.47 -3.63
CA GLY A 107 -21.27 -24.31 -3.69
C GLY A 107 -20.88 -23.24 -2.68
N PHE A 108 -21.84 -22.63 -2.01
CA PHE A 108 -21.57 -21.52 -1.10
C PHE A 108 -22.34 -21.63 0.20
N ALA A 109 -21.78 -21.04 1.25
CA ALA A 109 -22.44 -20.81 2.51
C ALA A 109 -22.26 -19.33 2.88
N VAL A 110 -23.37 -18.60 3.06
CA VAL A 110 -23.38 -17.16 3.32
C VAL A 110 -24.21 -16.84 4.55
N ASN A 111 -23.68 -16.02 5.44
CA ASN A 111 -24.46 -15.40 6.50
C ASN A 111 -24.99 -14.06 6.01
N PHE A 112 -26.23 -13.76 6.34
CA PHE A 112 -26.77 -12.42 6.20
C PHE A 112 -27.16 -11.85 7.56
N PHE A 113 -27.09 -10.53 7.69
CA PHE A 113 -27.47 -9.81 8.90
C PHE A 113 -27.91 -8.40 8.55
N LYS A 114 -28.69 -7.80 9.45
CA LYS A 114 -29.03 -6.39 9.40
C LYS A 114 -27.80 -5.58 9.78
N ASP A 115 -27.50 -4.60 8.97
CA ASP A 115 -26.44 -3.65 9.20
C ASP A 115 -27.06 -2.26 9.34
N LYS A 116 -26.62 -1.53 10.36
CA LYS A 116 -27.05 -0.15 10.52
C LYS A 116 -26.02 0.73 9.82
N ASP A 117 -26.50 1.79 9.17
CA ASP A 117 -25.60 2.84 8.71
C ASP A 117 -25.57 3.97 9.74
N GLU A 118 -24.65 3.88 10.71
CA GLU A 118 -24.49 4.92 11.73
C GLU A 118 -24.01 6.24 11.13
N CYS A 119 -23.27 6.20 10.03
CA CYS A 119 -22.74 7.38 9.34
C CYS A 119 -23.84 8.23 8.70
N SER A 120 -24.94 7.60 8.27
CA SER A 120 -26.10 8.27 7.67
C SER A 120 -26.81 9.24 8.62
N LYS A 121 -26.55 9.14 9.94
CA LYS A 121 -27.11 10.05 10.94
C LYS A 121 -26.02 10.81 11.66
N ASN A 122 -25.99 12.14 11.47
CA ASN A 122 -25.03 13.04 12.12
C ASN A 122 -23.56 12.56 11.95
N ASN A 123 -23.23 11.96 10.81
CA ASN A 123 -21.88 11.47 10.50
C ASN A 123 -21.34 10.48 11.58
N GLY A 124 -22.20 9.65 12.18
CA GLY A 124 -21.81 8.77 13.28
C GLY A 124 -21.29 9.49 14.54
N GLY A 125 -21.42 10.81 14.63
CA GLY A 125 -20.77 11.62 15.66
C GLY A 125 -19.25 11.80 15.44
N CYS A 126 -18.73 11.48 14.26
CA CYS A 126 -17.34 11.71 13.89
C CYS A 126 -17.08 13.19 13.57
N GLN A 127 -15.96 13.73 14.06
CA GLN A 127 -15.56 15.11 13.76
C GLN A 127 -15.22 15.30 12.28
N HIS A 128 -14.56 14.31 11.65
CA HIS A 128 -14.18 14.34 10.23
C HIS A 128 -15.01 13.35 9.42
N GLU A 129 -14.50 12.14 9.18
CA GLU A 129 -15.12 11.17 8.30
C GLU A 129 -15.63 9.99 9.12
N CYS A 130 -16.80 9.46 8.73
CA CYS A 130 -17.37 8.26 9.30
C CYS A 130 -17.33 7.16 8.24
N LEU A 131 -16.75 6.02 8.59
CA LEU A 131 -16.73 4.83 7.76
C LEU A 131 -17.66 3.80 8.38
N ASN A 132 -18.72 3.44 7.67
CA ASN A 132 -19.60 2.39 8.13
C ASN A 132 -18.96 1.04 7.86
N SER A 133 -18.86 0.19 8.88
CA SER A 133 -18.39 -1.18 8.78
C SER A 133 -19.53 -2.15 9.06
N PHE A 134 -19.30 -3.45 8.87
CA PHE A 134 -20.34 -4.44 9.14
C PHE A 134 -20.59 -4.60 10.64
N GLY A 135 -21.79 -4.24 11.08
CA GLY A 135 -22.21 -4.27 12.48
C GLY A 135 -21.64 -3.14 13.34
N SER A 136 -20.93 -2.17 12.74
CA SER A 136 -20.31 -1.04 13.45
C SER A 136 -19.97 0.12 12.50
N TYR A 137 -19.19 1.08 13.01
CA TYR A 137 -18.61 2.17 12.23
C TYR A 137 -17.37 2.67 12.95
N GLU A 138 -16.49 3.35 12.20
CA GLU A 138 -15.32 4.00 12.76
C GLU A 138 -15.18 5.42 12.24
N CYS A 139 -14.61 6.29 13.08
CA CYS A 139 -14.27 7.64 12.64
C CYS A 139 -12.86 7.65 12.07
N GLN A 140 -12.72 8.24 10.89
CA GLN A 140 -11.45 8.47 10.24
C GLN A 140 -11.14 9.96 10.24
N CYS A 141 -9.86 10.28 10.47
CA CYS A 141 -9.37 11.64 10.39
C CYS A 141 -8.75 11.90 9.02
N ARG A 142 -9.09 13.04 8.44
CA ARG A 142 -8.40 13.57 7.25
C ARG A 142 -6.89 13.65 7.49
N SER A 143 -6.12 13.49 6.42
CA SER A 143 -4.65 13.62 6.41
C SER A 143 -4.20 14.82 7.24
N GLY A 144 -3.18 14.66 8.09
CA GLY A 144 -2.69 15.72 9.00
C GLY A 144 -3.33 15.72 10.40
N PHE A 145 -4.31 14.85 10.64
CA PHE A 145 -4.91 14.64 11.96
C PHE A 145 -4.83 13.17 12.35
N VAL A 146 -4.75 12.90 13.65
CA VAL A 146 -4.84 11.56 14.22
C VAL A 146 -6.10 11.45 15.05
N LEU A 147 -6.69 10.26 15.10
CA LEU A 147 -7.88 10.02 15.89
C LEU A 147 -7.57 10.28 17.37
N HIS A 148 -8.41 11.09 18.00
CA HIS A 148 -8.35 11.37 19.41
C HIS A 148 -8.73 10.10 20.20
N ASP A 149 -8.34 10.05 21.47
CA ASP A 149 -8.49 8.85 22.30
C ASP A 149 -9.97 8.51 22.56
N ASN A 150 -10.88 9.47 22.33
CA ASN A 150 -12.33 9.27 22.37
C ASN A 150 -12.91 8.61 21.10
N LYS A 151 -12.08 8.31 20.10
CA LYS A 151 -12.43 7.67 18.82
C LYS A 151 -13.42 8.43 17.93
N HIS A 152 -13.74 9.68 18.26
CA HIS A 152 -14.69 10.50 17.51
C HIS A 152 -14.06 11.79 16.99
N ASP A 153 -13.19 12.39 17.80
CA ASP A 153 -12.54 13.64 17.46
C ASP A 153 -11.20 13.38 16.75
N CYS A 154 -10.73 14.39 16.05
CA CYS A 154 -9.47 14.40 15.33
C CYS A 154 -8.56 15.46 15.95
N LYS A 155 -7.47 15.01 16.57
CA LYS A 155 -6.41 15.90 17.08
C LYS A 155 -5.36 16.10 16.00
N GLU A 156 -4.73 17.28 15.99
CA GLU A 156 -3.65 17.54 15.04
C GLU A 156 -2.56 16.48 15.21
N ALA A 157 -2.12 15.89 14.10
CA ALA A 157 -0.98 15.00 14.13
C ALA A 157 0.25 15.82 14.52
N GLY A 158 1.12 15.24 15.36
CA GLY A 158 2.48 15.75 15.49
C GLY A 158 3.11 15.80 14.09
N CYS A 159 3.76 16.91 13.76
CA CYS A 159 4.28 17.14 12.41
C CYS A 159 5.77 16.75 12.28
N ASP A 160 6.27 15.93 13.22
CA ASP A 160 7.62 15.40 13.23
C ASP A 160 7.59 13.92 12.82
N HIS A 161 8.16 13.61 11.67
CA HIS A 161 8.13 12.29 11.05
C HIS A 161 9.54 11.68 11.00
N LYS A 162 9.62 10.36 11.21
CA LYS A 162 10.83 9.57 11.01
C LYS A 162 10.60 8.57 9.87
N VAL A 163 11.45 8.60 8.85
CA VAL A 163 11.33 7.76 7.66
C VAL A 163 12.57 6.89 7.56
N THR A 164 12.39 5.57 7.72
CA THR A 164 13.46 4.57 7.66
C THR A 164 13.28 3.56 6.53
N SER A 165 12.21 3.68 5.73
CA SER A 165 11.98 2.81 4.59
C SER A 165 12.93 3.15 3.44
N VAL A 166 13.40 2.12 2.73
CA VAL A 166 14.32 2.28 1.58
C VAL A 166 13.70 3.02 0.42
N SER A 167 12.37 3.05 0.32
CA SER A 167 11.59 3.86 -0.61
C SER A 167 10.23 4.24 -0.02
N GLY A 168 9.55 5.21 -0.65
CA GLY A 168 8.19 5.61 -0.26
C GLY A 168 7.80 6.99 -0.78
N THR A 169 6.74 7.55 -0.19
CA THR A 169 6.20 8.86 -0.54
C THR A 169 6.13 9.76 0.69
N ILE A 170 6.48 11.03 0.50
CA ILE A 170 6.45 12.09 1.50
C ILE A 170 5.54 13.20 0.97
N THR A 171 4.55 13.58 1.75
CA THR A 171 3.57 14.60 1.35
C THR A 171 3.52 15.74 2.35
N SER A 172 3.19 16.95 1.89
CA SER A 172 2.76 18.01 2.79
C SER A 172 1.52 17.59 3.59
N PRO A 173 1.28 18.17 4.78
CA PRO A 173 0.04 17.92 5.51
C PRO A 173 -1.18 18.22 4.63
N ASN A 174 -2.20 17.37 4.73
CA ASN A 174 -3.44 17.44 3.97
C ASN A 174 -3.35 17.19 2.45
N TRP A 175 -2.19 16.83 1.86
CA TRP A 175 -2.12 16.54 0.41
C TRP A 175 -3.19 15.49 -0.01
N PRO A 176 -3.92 15.70 -1.13
CA PRO A 176 -3.79 16.75 -2.16
C PRO A 176 -4.54 18.07 -1.86
N ASP A 177 -5.19 18.16 -0.70
CA ASP A 177 -5.86 19.36 -0.22
C ASP A 177 -4.88 20.38 0.37
N LYS A 178 -5.39 21.57 0.67
CA LYS A 178 -4.57 22.68 1.17
C LYS A 178 -3.96 22.33 2.54
N TYR A 179 -2.64 22.49 2.65
CA TYR A 179 -1.93 22.39 3.92
C TYR A 179 -2.43 23.42 4.94
N PRO A 180 -2.38 23.16 6.27
CA PRO A 180 -2.82 24.13 7.28
C PRO A 180 -1.89 25.34 7.40
N SER A 181 -2.40 26.48 7.90
CA SER A 181 -1.59 27.67 8.24
C SER A 181 -0.80 27.47 9.54
N LYS A 182 0.29 28.22 9.72
CA LYS A 182 1.16 28.20 10.93
C LYS A 182 1.69 26.81 11.29
N LYS A 183 2.07 26.00 10.30
CA LYS A 183 2.63 24.68 10.55
C LYS A 183 4.11 24.62 10.26
N GLU A 184 4.82 23.93 11.14
CA GLU A 184 6.18 23.50 10.93
C GLU A 184 6.18 21.98 10.98
N CYS A 185 6.54 21.35 9.86
CA CYS A 185 6.59 19.89 9.74
C CYS A 185 7.97 19.45 9.30
N THR A 186 8.48 18.41 9.94
CA THR A 186 9.83 17.91 9.74
C THR A 186 9.81 16.42 9.40
N TRP A 187 10.71 16.02 8.51
CA TRP A 187 10.94 14.61 8.18
C TRP A 187 12.43 14.34 8.36
N ALA A 188 12.75 13.48 9.33
CA ALA A 188 14.08 12.91 9.49
C ALA A 188 14.13 11.60 8.69
N ILE A 189 14.72 11.65 7.50
CA ILE A 189 14.86 10.52 6.60
C ILE A 189 16.24 9.91 6.81
N SER A 190 16.30 8.61 7.09
CA SER A 190 17.57 7.88 7.24
C SER A 190 17.50 6.54 6.55
N THR A 191 18.57 6.16 5.85
CA THR A 191 18.71 4.88 5.15
C THR A 191 20.01 4.18 5.56
N THR A 192 20.29 3.04 4.94
CA THR A 192 21.51 2.24 5.13
C THR A 192 22.77 3.10 5.02
N PRO A 193 23.71 3.02 5.97
CA PRO A 193 25.01 3.70 5.88
C PRO A 193 25.71 3.45 4.53
N GLY A 194 26.42 4.46 4.03
CA GLY A 194 27.06 4.41 2.72
C GLY A 194 26.11 4.56 1.53
N HIS A 195 24.80 4.72 1.74
CA HIS A 195 23.85 5.04 0.67
C HIS A 195 23.40 6.49 0.77
N ARG A 196 22.83 7.00 -0.32
CA ARG A 196 22.21 8.31 -0.41
C ARG A 196 20.69 8.18 -0.58
N ILE A 197 20.00 9.27 -0.27
CA ILE A 197 18.56 9.39 -0.40
C ILE A 197 18.32 10.25 -1.64
N LYS A 198 17.62 9.71 -2.62
CA LYS A 198 17.12 10.44 -3.78
C LYS A 198 15.67 10.82 -3.53
N LEU A 199 15.35 12.10 -3.70
CA LEU A 199 13.99 12.60 -3.76
C LEU A 199 13.65 13.00 -5.20
N VAL A 200 12.51 12.53 -5.71
CA VAL A 200 11.94 12.90 -7.02
C VAL A 200 10.64 13.67 -6.79
N GLY A 201 10.47 14.79 -7.50
CA GLY A 201 9.35 15.72 -7.30
C GLY A 201 9.46 16.56 -6.01
N ALA A 202 10.64 16.59 -5.39
CA ALA A 202 10.87 17.24 -4.11
C ALA A 202 11.77 18.49 -4.22
N PRO A 203 11.78 19.38 -3.21
CA PRO A 203 12.59 20.60 -3.17
C PRO A 203 14.09 20.31 -3.11
N ALA A 204 14.91 21.12 -3.80
CA ALA A 204 16.36 20.95 -3.77
C ALA A 204 17.01 21.14 -2.40
N LEU A 205 18.34 20.94 -2.30
CA LEU A 205 19.05 21.34 -1.07
C LEU A 205 18.99 22.87 -0.97
N GLY A 206 18.07 23.40 -0.17
CA GLY A 206 17.79 24.83 -0.07
C GLY A 206 16.37 25.17 0.37
N ARG A 207 15.94 26.42 0.15
CA ARG A 207 14.58 26.91 0.46
C ARG A 207 13.79 27.12 -0.83
N PHE A 208 12.58 26.55 -0.90
CA PHE A 208 11.76 26.56 -2.12
C PHE A 208 10.34 27.02 -1.83
N CYS A 209 9.75 27.70 -2.82
CA CYS A 209 8.34 28.10 -2.86
C CYS A 209 7.89 28.25 -4.31
N GLY A 210 6.57 28.22 -4.56
CA GLY A 210 6.00 28.37 -5.90
C GLY A 210 5.43 27.06 -6.46
N ALA A 211 5.25 27.01 -7.78
CA ALA A 211 4.58 25.90 -8.48
C ALA A 211 5.48 25.12 -9.45
N LYS A 212 6.75 25.52 -9.61
CA LYS A 212 7.69 24.80 -10.47
C LYS A 212 8.21 23.58 -9.72
N GLU A 213 8.03 22.40 -10.30
CA GLU A 213 8.60 21.17 -9.77
C GLU A 213 10.14 21.22 -9.85
N PRO A 214 10.85 20.82 -8.78
CA PRO A 214 12.31 20.86 -8.76
C PRO A 214 12.91 19.60 -9.39
N GLU A 215 14.15 19.72 -9.86
CA GLU A 215 14.92 18.57 -10.34
C GLU A 215 15.18 17.55 -9.21
N PRO A 216 15.32 16.25 -9.50
CA PRO A 216 15.61 15.24 -8.50
C PRO A 216 16.85 15.55 -7.67
N ILE A 217 16.80 15.25 -6.37
CA ILE A 217 17.86 15.62 -5.42
C ILE A 217 18.39 14.41 -4.71
N VAL A 218 19.70 14.31 -4.65
CA VAL A 218 20.40 13.23 -3.98
C VAL A 218 21.15 13.82 -2.79
N SER A 219 20.92 13.29 -1.58
CA SER A 219 21.70 13.69 -0.40
C SER A 219 23.18 13.33 -0.58
N SER A 220 24.07 13.93 0.21
CA SER A 220 25.48 13.55 0.24
C SER A 220 25.77 12.28 1.06
N GLY A 221 24.83 11.84 1.88
CA GLY A 221 24.95 10.64 2.70
C GLY A 221 23.61 10.05 3.11
N ASN A 222 23.62 9.16 4.10
CA ASN A 222 22.46 8.32 4.45
C ASN A 222 21.40 9.00 5.32
N LYS A 223 21.52 10.31 5.53
CA LYS A 223 20.56 11.12 6.28
C LYS A 223 20.17 12.33 5.45
N MET A 224 18.86 12.61 5.42
CA MET A 224 18.29 13.79 4.80
C MET A 224 17.24 14.37 5.73
N PHE A 225 17.21 15.70 5.85
CA PHE A 225 16.24 16.41 6.67
C PHE A 225 15.40 17.32 5.79
N LEU A 226 14.08 17.15 5.84
CA LEU A 226 13.13 18.00 5.13
C LEU A 226 12.33 18.81 6.15
N LYS A 227 12.15 20.10 5.88
CA LYS A 227 11.36 21.01 6.71
C LYS A 227 10.36 21.78 5.85
N PHE A 228 9.09 21.66 6.17
CA PHE A 228 8.00 22.43 5.61
C PHE A 228 7.53 23.46 6.61
N VAL A 229 7.36 24.72 6.17
CA VAL A 229 6.84 25.80 7.01
C VAL A 229 5.74 26.55 6.25
N SER A 230 4.58 26.72 6.88
CA SER A 230 3.49 27.58 6.41
C SER A 230 3.28 28.77 7.35
N ASP A 231 2.92 29.91 6.78
CA ASP A 231 2.59 31.13 7.52
C ASP A 231 1.08 31.25 7.78
N ASN A 232 0.62 32.45 8.16
CA ASN A 232 -0.76 32.70 8.57
C ASN A 232 -1.73 32.83 7.40
N SER A 233 -1.28 32.89 6.15
CA SER A 233 -2.11 33.31 5.02
C SER A 233 -1.75 32.57 3.72
N ILE A 234 -2.76 32.32 2.89
CA ILE A 234 -2.63 31.68 1.56
C ILE A 234 -2.04 30.25 1.62
N GLN A 235 -2.91 29.27 1.49
CA GLN A 235 -2.54 27.86 1.34
C GLN A 235 -2.76 27.38 -0.10
N LYS A 236 -1.87 26.53 -0.59
CA LYS A 236 -1.96 25.84 -1.88
C LYS A 236 -2.04 24.33 -1.65
N LYS A 237 -2.13 23.54 -2.72
CA LYS A 237 -2.24 22.07 -2.63
C LYS A 237 -1.09 21.42 -1.85
N GLY A 238 0.11 21.99 -1.91
CA GLY A 238 1.27 21.48 -1.20
C GLY A 238 2.19 20.68 -2.11
N PHE A 239 2.80 19.61 -1.61
CA PHE A 239 3.73 18.78 -2.37
C PHE A 239 3.52 17.29 -2.09
N GLU A 240 3.92 16.48 -3.07
CA GLU A 240 4.14 15.05 -2.95
C GLU A 240 5.51 14.75 -3.57
N ALA A 241 6.34 14.03 -2.83
CA ALA A 241 7.69 13.69 -3.20
C ALA A 241 7.86 12.19 -3.03
N THR A 242 8.46 11.53 -4.00
CA THR A 242 8.86 10.12 -3.84
C THR A 242 10.31 10.06 -3.41
N HIS A 243 10.62 9.18 -2.47
CA HIS A 243 11.98 8.94 -2.01
C HIS A 243 12.42 7.52 -2.34
N SER A 244 13.70 7.38 -2.69
CA SER A 244 14.34 6.08 -2.86
C SER A 244 15.78 6.14 -2.35
N THR A 245 16.27 5.00 -1.90
CA THR A 245 17.67 4.82 -1.54
C THR A 245 18.45 4.54 -2.82
N VAL A 246 19.53 5.28 -3.02
CA VAL A 246 20.46 5.09 -4.14
C VAL A 246 21.85 4.80 -3.59
N CYS A 247 22.66 4.09 -4.37
CA CYS A 247 24.03 3.76 -4.02
C CYS A 247 24.96 4.99 -4.04
N GLY A 248 26.14 4.83 -3.46
CA GLY A 248 27.15 5.88 -3.33
C GLY A 248 26.92 6.81 -2.14
N GLY A 249 27.91 7.62 -1.82
CA GLY A 249 27.90 8.60 -0.73
C GLY A 249 29.23 8.71 0.01
N GLN A 250 29.27 9.62 0.99
CA GLN A 250 30.44 9.78 1.86
C GLN A 250 30.37 8.87 3.07
N VAL A 251 31.44 8.11 3.32
CA VAL A 251 31.58 7.20 4.46
C VAL A 251 32.80 7.60 5.25
N ARG A 252 32.65 7.77 6.56
CA ARG A 252 33.80 7.95 7.46
C ARG A 252 34.22 6.59 8.00
N ALA A 253 35.45 6.19 7.68
CA ALA A 253 36.07 5.00 8.25
C ALA A 253 36.29 5.22 9.75
N GLU A 254 35.84 4.26 10.55
CA GLU A 254 36.08 4.23 11.99
C GLU A 254 37.08 3.11 12.31
N VAL A 255 37.62 3.09 13.52
CA VAL A 255 38.56 2.03 13.98
C VAL A 255 37.90 0.63 13.98
N LYS A 256 36.56 0.57 13.90
CA LYS A 256 35.80 -0.67 13.74
C LYS A 256 35.38 -0.84 12.29
N THR A 257 35.48 -2.08 11.80
CA THR A 257 34.92 -2.48 10.51
C THR A 257 33.45 -2.07 10.45
N LYS A 258 33.07 -1.39 9.36
CA LYS A 258 31.69 -1.08 9.02
C LYS A 258 31.32 -1.82 7.76
N ASP A 259 30.15 -2.41 7.75
CA ASP A 259 29.63 -3.02 6.53
C ASP A 259 29.29 -1.92 5.53
N LEU A 260 29.86 -2.04 4.33
CA LEU A 260 29.53 -1.25 3.16
C LEU A 260 28.94 -2.20 2.12
N TYR A 261 27.76 -1.86 1.65
CA TYR A 261 27.01 -2.68 0.70
C TYR A 261 27.00 -2.02 -0.67
N SER A 262 27.03 -2.83 -1.73
CA SER A 262 26.96 -2.33 -3.12
C SER A 262 25.62 -1.64 -3.43
N HIS A 263 24.54 -2.08 -2.78
CA HIS A 263 23.19 -1.54 -2.93
C HIS A 263 22.35 -1.79 -1.66
N ALA A 264 21.22 -1.08 -1.55
CA ALA A 264 20.43 -1.04 -0.33
C ALA A 264 19.63 -2.33 -0.04
N GLN A 265 19.51 -3.22 -1.03
CA GLN A 265 18.79 -4.50 -0.96
C GLN A 265 19.73 -5.70 -0.94
N PHE A 266 21.02 -5.45 -0.68
CA PHE A 266 22.04 -6.47 -0.64
C PHE A 266 21.67 -7.60 0.34
N GLY A 267 21.82 -8.85 -0.12
CA GLY A 267 21.46 -10.06 0.61
C GLY A 267 20.10 -10.65 0.22
N ASP A 268 19.16 -9.82 -0.24
CA ASP A 268 17.83 -10.28 -0.67
C ASP A 268 17.68 -10.35 -2.20
N ASN A 269 18.47 -9.55 -2.95
CA ASN A 269 18.39 -9.45 -4.40
C ASN A 269 19.76 -9.14 -5.04
N ASN A 270 19.82 -9.25 -6.36
CA ASN A 270 20.96 -8.77 -7.17
C ASN A 270 20.99 -7.24 -7.22
N TYR A 271 22.17 -6.67 -7.50
CA TYR A 271 22.33 -5.23 -7.69
C TYR A 271 21.49 -4.72 -8.88
N PRO A 272 20.94 -3.49 -8.84
CA PRO A 272 20.14 -2.96 -9.93
C PRO A 272 20.98 -2.72 -11.20
N GLY A 273 20.44 -3.08 -12.37
CA GLY A 273 21.11 -2.86 -13.65
C GLY A 273 21.26 -1.36 -14.00
N GLY A 274 22.39 -1.00 -14.63
CA GLY A 274 22.70 0.38 -15.01
C GLY A 274 22.98 1.33 -13.83
N SER A 275 23.35 0.78 -12.67
CA SER A 275 23.72 1.57 -11.50
C SER A 275 25.10 2.19 -11.67
N ASP A 276 25.21 3.49 -11.44
CA ASP A 276 26.49 4.23 -11.41
C ASP A 276 26.69 4.78 -9.98
N CYS A 277 27.54 4.09 -9.23
CA CYS A 277 27.67 4.26 -7.79
C CYS A 277 29.07 4.76 -7.42
N GLU A 278 29.13 5.85 -6.65
CA GLU A 278 30.39 6.43 -6.21
C GLU A 278 30.42 6.60 -4.69
N TRP A 279 31.41 5.99 -4.04
CA TRP A 279 31.64 6.11 -2.60
C TRP A 279 32.97 6.79 -2.33
N VAL A 280 32.96 7.74 -1.41
CA VAL A 280 34.19 8.36 -0.88
C VAL A 280 34.36 7.91 0.57
N ILE A 281 35.38 7.11 0.83
CA ILE A 281 35.69 6.60 2.17
C ILE A 281 36.84 7.43 2.76
N MET A 282 36.56 8.14 3.84
CA MET A 282 37.51 9.05 4.47
C MET A 282 37.95 8.51 5.83
N ALA A 283 39.26 8.39 6.04
CA ALA A 283 39.85 8.14 7.35
C ALA A 283 40.18 9.48 8.06
N GLU A 284 40.50 9.41 9.35
CA GLU A 284 41.03 10.56 10.07
C GLU A 284 42.44 10.93 9.57
N GLU A 285 42.81 12.20 9.75
CA GLU A 285 44.12 12.69 9.33
C GLU A 285 45.25 11.83 9.91
N GLY A 286 46.16 11.37 9.06
CA GLY A 286 47.27 10.49 9.43
C GLY A 286 46.96 8.99 9.39
N PHE A 287 45.73 8.58 9.06
CA PHE A 287 45.35 7.18 8.89
C PHE A 287 45.00 6.86 7.43
N GLY A 288 45.22 5.60 7.02
CA GLY A 288 44.79 5.06 5.73
C GLY A 288 43.46 4.31 5.83
N VAL A 289 42.83 4.07 4.68
CA VAL A 289 41.64 3.22 4.57
C VAL A 289 42.09 1.82 4.16
N GLU A 290 41.68 0.81 4.92
CA GLU A 290 41.79 -0.60 4.53
C GLU A 290 40.40 -1.12 4.14
N LEU A 291 40.30 -1.68 2.94
CA LEU A 291 39.08 -2.31 2.44
C LEU A 291 39.24 -3.83 2.47
N ILE A 292 38.30 -4.50 3.15
CA ILE A 292 38.24 -5.96 3.26
C ILE A 292 36.90 -6.40 2.68
N PHE A 293 36.94 -7.20 1.61
CA PHE A 293 35.74 -7.77 1.00
C PHE A 293 35.32 -9.03 1.76
N GLN A 294 34.08 -9.06 2.22
CA GLN A 294 33.48 -10.26 2.80
C GLN A 294 32.91 -11.19 1.71
N THR A 295 32.41 -10.60 0.63
CA THR A 295 31.92 -11.28 -0.57
C THR A 295 32.17 -10.38 -1.77
N PHE A 296 32.40 -10.98 -2.94
CA PHE A 296 32.59 -10.26 -4.18
C PHE A 296 31.99 -11.06 -5.35
N GLU A 297 30.83 -10.60 -5.84
CA GLU A 297 30.12 -11.21 -6.96
C GLU A 297 29.63 -10.10 -7.90
N ILE A 298 30.33 -9.94 -9.02
CA ILE A 298 30.03 -9.01 -10.12
C ILE A 298 30.13 -9.80 -11.43
N GLU A 299 29.38 -9.42 -12.48
CA GLU A 299 29.43 -10.10 -13.78
C GLU A 299 30.87 -10.36 -14.25
N GLU A 300 31.18 -11.61 -14.60
CA GLU A 300 32.52 -12.03 -15.00
C GLU A 300 32.75 -11.78 -16.49
N GLU A 301 33.80 -11.04 -16.81
CA GLU A 301 34.19 -10.71 -18.17
C GLU A 301 35.72 -10.50 -18.24
N ALA A 302 36.33 -10.76 -19.41
CA ALA A 302 37.78 -10.85 -19.57
C ALA A 302 38.52 -9.52 -19.35
N ASP A 303 37.89 -8.38 -19.62
CA ASP A 303 38.44 -7.04 -19.39
C ASP A 303 37.68 -6.22 -18.33
N CYS A 304 36.68 -6.83 -17.68
CA CYS A 304 35.75 -6.17 -16.78
C CYS A 304 35.05 -4.98 -17.45
N GLY A 305 34.57 -5.18 -18.68
CA GLY A 305 33.94 -4.15 -19.51
C GLY A 305 32.44 -3.97 -19.30
N TYR A 306 31.76 -4.96 -18.71
CA TYR A 306 30.32 -4.92 -18.42
C TYR A 306 30.06 -4.29 -17.05
N ASP A 307 30.01 -5.11 -16.01
CA ASP A 307 29.92 -4.65 -14.63
C ASP A 307 31.29 -4.72 -13.96
N TYR A 308 31.66 -3.68 -13.23
CA TYR A 308 32.94 -3.64 -12.54
C TYR A 308 32.92 -2.70 -11.33
N MET A 309 33.88 -2.91 -10.45
CA MET A 309 34.21 -1.98 -9.38
C MET A 309 35.62 -1.43 -9.62
N GLU A 310 35.76 -0.11 -9.56
CA GLU A 310 37.07 0.55 -9.60
C GLU A 310 37.42 1.17 -8.25
N LEU A 311 38.69 1.03 -7.86
CA LEU A 311 39.23 1.61 -6.63
C LEU A 311 40.28 2.65 -6.99
N PHE A 312 40.23 3.79 -6.32
CA PHE A 312 41.12 4.92 -6.51
C PHE A 312 41.71 5.36 -5.16
N ASP A 313 42.98 5.75 -5.15
CA ASP A 313 43.67 6.32 -3.99
C ASP A 313 43.51 7.85 -3.99
N GLY A 314 42.31 8.31 -3.64
CA GLY A 314 41.99 9.73 -3.59
C GLY A 314 40.49 9.99 -3.52
N TYR A 315 40.09 11.22 -3.81
CA TYR A 315 38.71 11.67 -3.60
C TYR A 315 37.77 11.41 -4.78
N ASP A 316 38.32 11.23 -5.98
CA ASP A 316 37.55 11.09 -7.22
C ASP A 316 38.30 10.22 -8.25
N GLY A 317 37.66 9.98 -9.40
CA GLY A 317 38.21 9.16 -10.49
C GLY A 317 39.42 9.74 -11.22
N THR A 318 39.90 10.94 -10.85
CA THR A 318 41.16 11.49 -11.38
C THR A 318 42.39 11.07 -10.58
N ALA A 319 42.17 10.50 -9.38
CA ALA A 319 43.22 9.99 -8.51
C ALA A 319 43.88 8.71 -9.07
N PRO A 320 45.04 8.28 -8.53
CA PRO A 320 45.68 7.04 -8.95
C PRO A 320 44.74 5.84 -8.80
N ARG A 321 44.48 5.13 -9.91
CA ARG A 321 43.65 3.92 -9.91
C ARG A 321 44.43 2.75 -9.31
N LEU A 322 43.89 2.17 -8.25
CA LEU A 322 44.41 0.97 -7.59
C LEU A 322 44.05 -0.31 -8.37
N GLY A 323 42.87 -0.34 -8.98
CA GLY A 323 42.47 -1.47 -9.83
C GLY A 323 41.03 -1.38 -10.33
N ARG A 324 40.70 -2.26 -11.27
CA ARG A 324 39.34 -2.57 -11.74
C ARG A 324 39.10 -4.06 -11.52
N PHE A 325 37.96 -4.39 -10.94
CA PHE A 325 37.63 -5.74 -10.48
C PHE A 325 36.23 -6.15 -10.94
N CYS A 326 36.06 -7.40 -11.34
CA CYS A 326 34.79 -8.04 -11.67
C CYS A 326 34.90 -9.56 -11.45
N GLY A 327 33.84 -10.31 -11.70
CA GLY A 327 33.77 -11.76 -11.48
C GLY A 327 33.38 -12.16 -10.06
N SER A 328 33.56 -13.45 -9.76
CA SER A 328 33.24 -14.04 -8.46
C SER A 328 34.49 -14.57 -7.76
N GLY A 329 34.59 -14.37 -6.44
CA GLY A 329 35.75 -14.76 -5.64
C GLY A 329 35.48 -14.85 -4.15
#